data_AF-A0A3B0V6N8-F1
#
_entry.id   AF-A0A3B0V6N8-F1
#
_cell.length_a   1.000
_cell.length_b   1.000
_cell.length_c   1.000
_cell.angle_alpha   90.00
_cell.angle_beta   90.00
_cell.angle_gamma   90.00
#
_symmetry.space_group_name_H-M   'P 1'
#
loop_
_entity.id
_entity.type
_entity.pdbx_description
1 polymer ?
#
loop_
_entity_poly.entity_id
_entity_poly.type
_entity_poly.pdbx_seq_one_letter_code
_entity_poly.pdbx_strand_id
1 'polypeptide(L)'
;MRNVLKSYQKRLVNLSSNNKSLLLRKLLKGQYIDVHRFDFLQKESSFSIIKKLIEGKNKIPLTPLADSRDEQVNLVSRDLTRLERLNKFLFDEHGSKDLYVGWPFVRGKFSDGTHVHAP
;
A
#
# COMPACT_ATOMS: atom_id res chain seq x y z
N MET A 1 -30.94 26.18 -4.11
CA MET A 1 -29.64 26.64 -3.56
C MET A 1 -29.14 25.80 -2.37
N ARG A 2 -29.93 25.56 -1.31
CA ARG A 2 -29.52 24.76 -0.13
C ARG A 2 -28.99 23.34 -0.44
N ASN A 3 -29.64 22.62 -1.35
CA ASN A 3 -29.23 21.26 -1.73
C ASN A 3 -27.91 21.25 -2.51
N VAL A 4 -27.68 22.27 -3.33
CA VAL A 4 -26.44 22.46 -4.10
C VAL A 4 -25.27 22.72 -3.16
N LEU A 5 -25.46 23.61 -2.17
CA LEU A 5 -24.44 23.90 -1.16
C LEU A 5 -24.13 22.68 -0.26
N LYS A 6 -25.14 21.88 0.11
CA LYS A 6 -24.93 20.60 0.83
C LYS A 6 -24.17 19.57 -0.02
N SER A 7 -24.41 19.54 -1.33
CA SER A 7 -23.66 18.67 -2.25
C SER A 7 -22.20 19.09 -2.35
N TYR A 8 -21.94 20.40 -2.52
CA TYR A 8 -20.58 20.92 -2.51
C TYR A 8 -19.88 20.68 -1.17
N GLN A 9 -20.57 20.90 -0.04
CA GLN A 9 -20.04 20.63 1.29
C GLN A 9 -19.61 19.18 1.46
N LYS A 10 -20.38 18.22 0.95
CA LYS A 10 -20.01 16.78 0.95
C LYS A 10 -18.84 16.45 0.03
N ARG A 11 -18.55 17.29 -0.97
CA ARG A 11 -17.43 17.15 -1.91
C ARG A 11 -16.20 17.96 -1.48
N LEU A 12 -16.28 18.74 -0.40
CA LEU A 12 -15.15 19.50 0.10
C LEU A 12 -14.09 18.53 0.62
N VAL A 13 -12.93 18.54 -0.02
CA VAL A 13 -11.75 17.85 0.46
C VAL A 13 -11.21 18.60 1.66
N ASN A 14 -10.90 17.89 2.74
CA ASN A 14 -10.27 18.49 3.92
C ASN A 14 -8.87 18.99 3.55
N LEU A 15 -8.64 20.31 3.53
CA LEU A 15 -7.36 20.92 3.16
C LEU A 15 -6.31 20.93 4.29
N SER A 16 -6.57 20.21 5.39
CA SER A 16 -5.58 20.03 6.46
C SER A 16 -4.29 19.40 5.92
N SER A 17 -3.15 19.83 6.46
CA SER A 17 -1.84 19.20 6.21
C SER A 17 -1.80 17.70 6.56
N ASN A 18 -2.75 17.22 7.36
CA ASN A 18 -2.89 15.82 7.71
C ASN A 18 -3.66 15.01 6.66
N ASN A 19 -4.31 15.66 5.68
CA ASN A 19 -5.02 14.95 4.62
C ASN A 19 -4.04 14.41 3.58
N LYS A 20 -3.92 13.09 3.53
CA LYS A 20 -2.90 12.37 2.76
C LYS A 20 -3.34 12.07 1.33
N SER A 21 -4.64 12.23 1.04
CA SER A 21 -5.11 12.22 -0.34
C SER A 21 -4.64 13.45 -1.12
N LEU A 22 -4.24 14.52 -0.42
CA LEU A 22 -3.66 15.71 -1.04
C LEU A 22 -2.15 15.55 -1.30
N LEU A 23 -1.41 15.02 -0.33
CA LEU A 23 0.03 14.81 -0.46
C LEU A 23 0.51 13.66 0.44
N LEU A 24 1.12 12.65 -0.16
CA LEU A 24 1.81 11.57 0.56
C LEU A 24 3.32 11.81 0.49
N ARG A 25 3.95 12.23 1.59
CA ARG A 25 5.41 12.48 1.63
C ARG A 25 6.25 11.25 1.98
N LYS A 26 5.64 10.28 2.67
CA LYS A 26 6.28 9.03 3.13
C LYS A 26 5.25 7.93 3.27
N LEU A 27 5.69 6.69 3.12
CA LEU A 27 4.90 5.51 3.44
C LEU A 27 4.65 5.45 4.95
N LEU A 28 3.39 5.25 5.33
CA LEU A 28 3.01 5.10 6.72
C LEU A 28 3.09 3.65 7.12
N LYS A 29 3.75 3.39 8.25
CA LYS A 29 3.77 2.04 8.83
C LYS A 29 2.33 1.60 9.13
N GLY A 30 1.99 0.39 8.70
CA GLY A 30 0.69 -0.24 8.94
C GLY A 30 -0.41 0.02 7.90
N GLN A 31 -0.24 1.00 7.01
CA GLN A 31 -1.13 1.21 5.85
C GLN A 31 -0.49 0.79 4.52
N TYR A 32 0.84 0.69 4.50
CA TYR A 32 1.61 0.30 3.33
C TYR A 32 2.55 -0.83 3.71
N ILE A 33 2.78 -1.72 2.75
CA ILE A 33 3.82 -2.74 2.81
C ILE A 33 4.60 -2.70 1.49
N ASP A 34 5.92 -2.71 1.60
CA ASP A 34 6.78 -2.81 0.42
C ASP A 34 6.80 -4.27 -0.04
N VAL A 35 6.49 -4.51 -1.32
CA VAL A 35 6.47 -5.85 -1.93
C VAL A 35 7.84 -6.51 -1.85
N HIS A 36 8.92 -5.72 -1.86
CA HIS A 36 10.27 -6.23 -1.69
C HIS A 36 10.49 -6.87 -0.31
N ARG A 37 9.64 -6.60 0.70
CA ARG A 37 9.74 -7.31 1.99
C ARG A 37 9.39 -8.79 1.90
N PHE A 38 8.73 -9.22 0.82
CA PHE A 38 8.45 -10.63 0.55
C PHE A 38 9.57 -11.33 -0.24
N ASP A 39 10.64 -10.61 -0.58
CA ASP A 39 11.75 -11.13 -1.35
C ASP A 39 12.38 -12.34 -0.62
N PHE A 40 12.49 -13.45 -1.34
CA PHE A 40 13.03 -14.73 -0.87
C PHE A 40 12.31 -15.42 0.29
N LEU A 41 11.23 -14.87 0.88
CA LEU A 41 10.45 -15.57 1.91
C LEU A 41 9.85 -16.90 1.43
N GLN A 42 9.56 -17.00 0.12
CA GLN A 42 9.11 -18.23 -0.55
C GLN A 42 10.17 -18.82 -1.49
N LYS A 43 11.44 -18.45 -1.32
CA LYS A 43 12.52 -18.76 -2.29
C LYS A 43 12.26 -18.20 -3.70
N GLU A 44 11.38 -17.21 -3.80
CA GLU A 44 11.10 -16.48 -5.03
C GLU A 44 11.48 -15.00 -4.86
N SER A 45 11.92 -14.39 -5.95
CA SER A 45 12.15 -12.94 -5.97
C SER A 45 10.82 -12.17 -5.89
N SER A 46 10.85 -10.99 -5.27
CA SER A 46 9.76 -10.02 -5.26
C SER A 46 9.24 -9.66 -6.67
N PHE A 47 10.10 -9.69 -7.70
CA PHE A 47 9.68 -9.52 -9.09
C PHE A 47 8.78 -10.65 -9.60
N SER A 48 8.91 -11.87 -9.07
CA SER A 48 7.99 -13.00 -9.35
C SER A 48 6.56 -12.64 -8.92
N ILE A 49 6.41 -11.97 -7.77
CA ILE A 49 5.10 -11.53 -7.26
C ILE A 49 4.47 -10.52 -8.23
N ILE A 50 5.25 -9.52 -8.67
CA ILE A 50 4.79 -8.52 -9.65
C ILE A 50 4.40 -9.19 -10.97
N LYS A 51 5.22 -10.13 -11.46
CA LYS A 51 4.91 -10.90 -12.67
C LYS A 51 3.60 -11.67 -12.53
N LYS A 52 3.39 -12.37 -11.40
CA LYS A 52 2.15 -13.11 -11.11
C LYS A 52 0.92 -12.18 -11.06
N LEU A 53 1.07 -10.95 -10.57
CA LEU A 53 0.01 -9.93 -10.59
C LEU A 53 -0.32 -9.49 -12.02
N ILE A 54 0.69 -9.22 -12.85
CA ILE A 54 0.52 -8.84 -14.27
C ILE A 54 -0.13 -9.99 -15.06
N GLU A 55 0.20 -11.24 -14.75
CA GLU A 55 -0.43 -12.44 -15.32
C GLU A 55 -1.90 -12.62 -14.89
N GLY A 56 -2.42 -11.81 -13.97
CA GLY A 56 -3.81 -11.89 -13.51
C GLY A 56 -4.10 -13.06 -12.55
N LYS A 57 -3.08 -13.56 -11.84
CA LYS A 57 -3.30 -14.65 -10.87
C LYS A 57 -4.11 -14.16 -9.66
N ASN A 58 -5.27 -14.78 -9.45
CA ASN A 58 -6.20 -14.44 -8.37
C ASN A 58 -5.70 -14.78 -6.95
N LYS A 59 -4.75 -15.71 -6.83
CA LYS A 59 -4.19 -16.16 -5.55
C LYS A 59 -2.67 -16.22 -5.67
N ILE A 60 -1.99 -15.38 -4.91
CA ILE A 60 -0.53 -15.32 -4.86
C ILE A 60 -0.13 -15.49 -3.40
N PRO A 61 0.53 -16.61 -3.03
CA PRO A 61 0.98 -16.80 -1.67
C PRO A 61 2.19 -15.89 -1.42
N LEU A 62 2.18 -15.11 -0.33
CA LEU A 62 3.22 -14.12 -0.03
C LEU A 62 4.18 -14.57 1.07
N THR A 63 3.65 -14.97 2.22
CA THR A 63 4.43 -15.42 3.39
C THR A 63 3.60 -16.41 4.21
N PRO A 64 4.22 -17.37 4.91
CA PRO A 64 3.54 -18.11 5.96
C PRO A 64 3.13 -17.19 7.12
N LEU A 65 2.13 -17.62 7.91
CA LEU A 65 1.60 -16.83 9.02
C LEU A 65 2.59 -16.72 10.18
N ALA A 66 3.32 -17.80 10.47
CA ALA A 66 4.37 -17.82 11.48
C ALA A 66 5.40 -18.91 11.14
N ASP A 67 6.66 -18.65 11.47
CA ASP A 67 7.75 -19.62 11.44
C ASP A 67 8.63 -19.44 12.68
N SER A 68 8.75 -20.47 13.51
CA SER A 68 9.56 -20.40 14.74
C SER A 68 11.06 -20.27 14.47
N ARG A 69 11.51 -20.57 13.24
CA ARG A 69 12.93 -20.54 12.83
C ARG A 69 13.31 -19.27 12.09
N ASP A 70 12.34 -18.49 11.63
CA ASP A 70 12.56 -17.29 10.83
C ASP A 70 11.82 -16.09 11.41
N GLU A 71 12.58 -15.18 12.04
CA GLU A 71 12.04 -13.95 12.60
C GLU A 71 11.49 -13.01 11.50
N GLN A 72 12.10 -12.98 10.32
CA GLN A 72 11.69 -12.09 9.24
C GLN A 72 10.28 -12.44 8.74
N VAL A 73 10.00 -13.73 8.61
CA VAL A 73 8.65 -14.24 8.31
C VAL A 73 7.64 -13.70 9.31
N ASN A 74 7.93 -13.78 10.62
CA ASN A 74 7.01 -13.34 11.67
C ASN A 74 6.78 -11.83 11.67
N LEU A 75 7.82 -11.05 11.36
CA LEU A 75 7.71 -9.60 11.26
C LEU A 75 6.84 -9.18 10.07
N VAL A 76 7.08 -9.78 8.90
CA VAL A 76 6.35 -9.48 7.67
C VAL A 76 4.90 -9.98 7.75
N SER A 77 4.67 -11.18 8.30
CA SER A 77 3.32 -11.71 8.50
C SER A 77 2.50 -10.82 9.43
N ARG A 78 3.08 -10.34 10.53
CA ARG A 78 2.41 -9.41 11.46
C ARG A 78 2.02 -8.10 10.78
N ASP A 79 2.89 -7.57 9.93
CA ASP A 79 2.61 -6.34 9.18
C ASP A 79 1.51 -6.57 8.13
N LEU A 80 1.52 -7.71 7.46
CA LEU A 80 0.48 -8.10 6.50
C LEU A 80 -0.88 -8.32 7.19
N THR A 81 -0.93 -8.98 8.35
CA THR A 81 -2.15 -9.14 9.15
C THR A 81 -2.70 -7.79 9.62
N ARG A 82 -1.82 -6.83 9.98
CA ARG A 82 -2.26 -5.48 10.33
C ARG A 82 -2.92 -4.78 9.15
N LEU A 83 -2.31 -4.88 7.96
CA LEU A 83 -2.83 -4.32 6.72
C LEU A 83 -4.18 -4.93 6.34
N GLU A 84 -4.31 -6.25 6.45
CA GLU A 84 -5.54 -6.99 6.18
C GLU A 84 -6.69 -6.56 7.10
N ARG A 85 -6.43 -6.45 8.41
CA ARG A 85 -7.42 -5.94 9.38
C ARG A 85 -7.88 -4.53 9.06
N LEU A 86 -6.94 -3.65 8.69
CA LEU A 86 -7.26 -2.27 8.30
C LEU A 86 -8.09 -2.23 7.02
N ASN A 87 -7.74 -3.02 6.01
CA ASN A 87 -8.50 -3.12 4.77
C ASN A 87 -9.93 -3.65 5.02
N LYS A 88 -10.08 -4.64 5.89
CA LYS A 88 -11.40 -5.16 6.28
C LYS A 88 -12.23 -4.08 6.98
N PHE A 89 -11.64 -3.36 7.92
CA PHE A 89 -12.30 -2.24 8.61
C PHE A 89 -12.77 -1.17 7.62
N LEU A 90 -11.92 -0.74 6.68
CA LEU A 90 -12.30 0.24 5.65
C LEU A 90 -13.39 -0.28 4.72
N PHE A 91 -13.34 -1.57 4.36
CA PHE A 91 -14.39 -2.21 3.57
C PHE A 91 -15.72 -2.22 4.32
N ASP A 92 -15.72 -2.54 5.61
CA ASP A 92 -16.93 -2.55 6.44
C ASP A 92 -17.50 -1.12 6.61
N GLU A 93 -16.66 -0.08 6.62
CA GLU A 93 -17.09 1.33 6.72
C GLU A 93 -17.58 1.94 5.39
N HIS A 94 -16.93 1.64 4.26
CA HIS A 94 -17.16 2.32 2.98
C HIS A 94 -17.76 1.43 1.89
N GLY A 95 -17.70 0.11 2.04
CA GLY A 95 -18.16 -0.87 1.05
C GLY A 95 -17.24 -1.01 -0.17
N SER A 96 -16.16 -0.24 -0.25
CA SER A 96 -15.17 -0.27 -1.35
C SER A 96 -13.93 -1.10 -0.98
N LYS A 97 -13.32 -1.75 -1.99
CA LYS A 97 -12.06 -2.47 -1.85
C LYS A 97 -10.91 -1.59 -2.36
N ASP A 98 -10.27 -0.89 -1.44
CA ASP A 98 -9.30 0.17 -1.76
C ASP A 98 -7.83 -0.24 -1.48
N LEU A 99 -7.52 -1.54 -1.56
CA LEU A 99 -6.17 -2.06 -1.44
C LEU A 99 -5.57 -2.31 -2.83
N TYR A 100 -4.54 -1.55 -3.17
CA TYR A 100 -3.89 -1.59 -4.48
C TYR A 100 -2.39 -1.85 -4.38
N VAL A 101 -1.80 -2.34 -5.46
CA VAL A 101 -0.36 -2.44 -5.65
C VAL A 101 0.07 -1.34 -6.62
N GLY A 102 1.11 -0.59 -6.29
CA GLY A 102 1.61 0.49 -7.13
C GLY A 102 2.96 1.04 -6.68
N TRP A 103 3.46 2.03 -7.40
CA TRP A 103 4.67 2.78 -7.07
C TRP A 103 4.29 4.18 -6.60
N PRO A 104 4.00 4.37 -5.30
CA PRO A 104 3.57 5.67 -4.76
C PRO A 104 4.69 6.71 -4.68
N PHE A 105 5.91 6.34 -5.07
CA PHE A 105 7.08 7.22 -5.10
C PHE A 105 8.03 6.82 -6.21
N VAL A 106 8.59 7.83 -6.88
CA VAL A 106 9.79 7.70 -7.71
C VAL A 106 10.94 8.38 -6.99
N ARG A 107 12.03 7.64 -6.78
CA ARG A 107 13.26 8.16 -6.16
C ARG A 107 14.46 7.75 -7.00
N GLY A 108 15.37 8.68 -7.22
CA GLY A 108 16.60 8.37 -7.93
C GLY A 108 17.38 9.60 -8.35
N LYS A 109 18.16 9.43 -9.41
CA LYS A 109 18.99 10.45 -10.02
C LYS A 109 18.74 10.43 -11.52
N PHE A 110 18.52 11.59 -12.13
CA PHE A 110 18.50 11.73 -13.57
C PHE A 110 19.91 11.52 -14.15
N SER A 111 20.02 11.36 -15.47
CA SER A 111 21.28 11.11 -16.17
C SER A 111 22.32 12.23 -15.99
N ASP A 112 21.86 13.45 -15.76
CA ASP A 112 22.66 14.64 -15.47
C ASP A 112 23.15 14.71 -14.01
N GLY A 113 22.68 13.80 -13.16
CA GLY A 113 22.98 13.80 -11.73
C GLY A 113 21.97 14.55 -10.85
N THR A 114 20.87 15.06 -11.40
CA THR A 114 19.86 15.74 -10.59
C THR A 114 19.06 14.72 -9.78
N HIS A 115 18.94 14.94 -8.46
CA HIS A 115 18.15 14.05 -7.59
C HIS A 115 16.65 14.27 -7.84
N VAL A 116 15.89 13.19 -7.98
CA VAL A 116 14.43 13.22 -8.10
C VAL A 116 13.78 12.49 -6.92
N HIS A 117 12.79 13.13 -6.34
CA HIS A 117 11.86 12.55 -5.37
C HIS A 117 10.48 13.11 -5.66
N ALA A 118 9.58 12.24 -6.12
CA ALA A 118 8.19 12.59 -6.36
C ALA A 118 7.29 11.51 -5.74
N PRO A 119 6.13 11.88 -5.15
CA PRO A 119 4.98 11.00 -5.14
C PRO A 119 4.54 10.65 -6.56
#